data_AF-A0A954XTM8-F1
#
_entry.id   AF-A0A954XTM8-F1
#
_cell.length_a   1.000
_cell.length_b   1.000
_cell.length_c   1.000
_cell.angle_alpha   90.00
_cell.angle_beta   90.00
_cell.angle_gamma   90.00
#
_symmetry.space_group_name_H-M   'P 1'
#
loop_
_entity.id
_entity.type
_entity.pdbx_description
1 polymer ?
#
loop_
_entity_poly.entity_id
_entity_poly.type
_entity_poly.pdbx_seq_one_letter_code
_entity_poly.pdbx_strand_id
1 'polypeptide(L)'
;MAFVAIDCKKCGANLEVDEGATTYTCKYCRTVHERDYSNAALPTPRSFAVMAERAIANAEFGKALQFVEQGLVIDPNSDSLLKLEEKAKLGLLDLVNGREDQSQRELEEVQSASEAAQYHLQAQFILNELQANVKVYGSNSALTGATPANIDLALQYIDRSLELFPESPAYLNLKALLLMEGKGRRDEATALLEKAASINPRDINIQNNLKVAKSTSDCFIATAAFGSPLAREVRFLRSWRDETLMTRAHGRCIVKLYYYLSPPLARFISRRESSRRVARWLLRPLIDFIVK
;
A
#
# COMPACT_ATOMS: atom_id res chain seq x y z
N MET A 1 38.66 32.57 -20.79
CA MET A 1 38.96 33.13 -22.12
C MET A 1 39.16 31.95 -23.03
N ALA A 2 38.22 31.73 -23.95
CA ALA A 2 38.29 30.63 -24.90
C ALA A 2 39.18 31.07 -26.08
N PHE A 3 39.94 30.14 -26.65
CA PHE A 3 40.85 30.40 -27.77
C PHE A 3 40.34 29.67 -29.00
N VAL A 4 40.44 30.30 -30.17
CA VAL A 4 40.05 29.75 -31.47
C VAL A 4 41.30 29.59 -32.33
N ALA A 5 41.43 28.45 -33.00
CA ALA A 5 42.50 28.19 -33.95
C ALA A 5 42.15 28.83 -35.31
N ILE A 6 43.05 29.68 -35.83
CA ILE A 6 42.88 30.41 -37.09
C ILE A 6 44.19 30.41 -37.88
N ASP A 7 44.12 30.24 -39.19
CA ASP A 7 45.29 30.33 -40.07
C ASP A 7 45.58 31.78 -40.49
N CYS A 8 46.86 32.17 -40.47
CA CYS A 8 47.30 33.48 -40.92
C CYS A 8 47.11 33.63 -42.43
N LYS A 9 46.27 34.59 -42.87
CA LYS A 9 46.01 34.88 -44.30
C LYS A 9 47.26 35.24 -45.12
N LYS A 10 48.36 35.68 -44.48
CA LYS A 10 49.59 36.07 -45.18
C LYS A 10 50.64 34.97 -45.25
N CYS A 11 50.85 34.21 -44.18
CA CYS A 11 51.94 33.22 -44.10
C CYS A 11 51.48 31.78 -43.88
N GLY A 12 50.17 31.54 -43.74
CA GLY A 12 49.59 30.21 -43.55
C GLY A 12 49.89 29.56 -42.19
N ALA A 13 50.54 30.27 -41.26
CA ALA A 13 50.82 29.74 -39.94
C ALA A 13 49.54 29.64 -39.10
N ASN A 14 49.38 28.53 -38.38
CA ASN A 14 48.27 28.31 -37.46
C ASN A 14 48.49 29.10 -36.15
N LEU A 15 47.46 29.83 -35.71
CA LEU A 15 47.49 30.75 -34.58
C LEU A 15 46.36 30.43 -33.61
N GLU A 16 46.65 30.53 -32.32
CA GLU A 16 45.64 30.51 -31.26
C GLU A 16 45.33 31.95 -30.86
N VAL A 17 44.08 32.38 -31.08
CA VAL A 17 43.63 33.76 -30.85
C VAL A 17 42.50 33.75 -29.83
N ASP A 18 42.49 34.71 -28.91
CA ASP A 18 41.40 34.88 -27.94
C ASP A 18 40.07 35.11 -28.67
N GLU A 19 39.04 34.34 -28.32
CA GLU A 19 37.69 34.39 -28.90
C GLU A 19 37.03 35.77 -28.75
N GLY A 20 37.47 36.62 -27.81
CA GLY A 20 37.01 38.01 -27.67
C GLY A 20 37.75 39.06 -28.52
N ALA A 21 38.90 38.73 -29.12
CA ALA A 21 39.76 39.74 -29.78
C ALA A 21 39.29 40.13 -31.18
N THR A 22 39.10 41.43 -31.43
CA THR A 22 38.70 42.02 -32.72
C THR A 22 39.84 42.12 -33.72
N THR A 23 41.08 42.15 -33.25
CA THR A 23 42.29 42.13 -34.07
C THR A 23 43.29 41.14 -33.47
N TYR A 24 44.14 40.56 -34.32
CA TYR A 24 45.21 39.69 -33.86
C TYR A 24 46.48 39.92 -34.68
N THR A 25 47.63 39.74 -34.04
CA THR A 25 48.94 39.87 -34.68
C THR A 25 49.54 38.49 -34.86
N CYS A 26 49.93 38.15 -36.09
CA CYS A 26 50.62 36.89 -36.34
C CYS A 26 52.00 36.90 -35.68
N LYS A 27 52.27 35.93 -34.79
CA LYS A 27 53.58 35.80 -34.11
C LYS A 27 54.76 35.52 -35.06
N TYR A 28 54.48 34.99 -36.26
CA TYR A 28 55.51 34.60 -37.22
C TYR A 28 55.83 35.70 -38.24
N CYS A 29 54.82 36.27 -38.90
CA CYS A 29 55.03 37.29 -39.95
C CYS A 29 54.78 38.73 -39.48
N ARG A 30 54.44 38.91 -38.19
CA ARG A 30 54.13 40.20 -37.53
C ARG A 30 53.07 41.05 -38.23
N THR A 31 52.27 40.44 -39.10
CA THR A 31 51.19 41.14 -39.79
C THR A 31 49.97 41.19 -38.88
N VAL A 32 49.36 42.36 -38.79
CA VAL A 32 48.12 42.58 -38.04
C VAL A 32 46.95 42.21 -38.96
N HIS A 33 46.04 41.40 -38.45
CA HIS A 33 44.82 41.00 -39.12
C HIS A 33 43.62 41.49 -38.32
N GLU A 34 42.64 42.07 -39.02
CA GLU A 34 41.31 42.26 -38.46
C GLU A 34 40.59 40.91 -38.45
N ARG A 35 39.93 40.61 -37.32
CA ARG A 35 39.13 39.40 -37.24
C ARG A 35 37.82 39.66 -37.95
N ASP A 36 37.62 38.91 -39.02
CA ASP A 36 36.38 38.91 -39.76
C ASP A 36 35.35 38.02 -39.04
N TYR A 37 34.48 38.61 -38.24
CA TYR A 37 33.38 37.91 -37.58
C TYR A 37 32.31 37.44 -38.59
N SER A 38 32.40 37.81 -39.87
CA SER A 38 31.50 37.34 -40.93
C SER A 38 31.73 35.87 -41.32
N ASN A 39 32.80 35.24 -40.81
CA ASN A 39 33.05 33.80 -40.96
C ASN A 39 32.32 32.92 -39.91
N ALA A 40 31.30 33.43 -39.22
CA ALA A 40 30.23 32.55 -38.78
C ALA A 40 29.51 32.09 -40.06
N ALA A 41 29.94 30.97 -40.64
CA ALA A 41 29.29 30.40 -41.80
C ALA A 41 27.78 30.38 -41.54
N LEU A 42 27.02 31.09 -42.37
CA LEU A 42 25.57 31.14 -42.26
C LEU A 42 25.07 29.69 -42.13
N PRO A 43 24.27 29.39 -41.10
CA PRO A 43 23.86 28.02 -40.85
C PRO A 43 23.12 27.50 -42.09
N THR A 44 23.67 26.43 -42.66
CA THR A 44 23.12 25.76 -43.84
C THR A 44 22.03 24.78 -43.40
N PRO A 45 21.12 24.37 -44.31
CA PRO A 45 20.15 23.32 -44.05
C PRO A 45 20.81 22.04 -43.45
N ARG A 46 22.03 21.71 -43.90
CA ARG A 46 22.81 20.58 -43.37
C ARG A 46 23.27 20.79 -41.93
N SER A 47 23.69 22.00 -41.55
CA SER A 47 24.03 22.27 -40.14
C SER A 47 22.81 22.19 -39.22
N PHE A 48 21.64 22.64 -39.69
CA PHE A 48 20.39 22.47 -38.97
C PHE A 48 20.00 21.00 -38.82
N ALA A 49 20.20 20.18 -39.86
CA ALA A 49 19.97 18.74 -39.79
C ALA A 49 20.84 18.06 -38.70
N VAL A 50 22.12 18.40 -38.62
CA VAL A 50 23.03 17.85 -37.58
C VAL A 50 22.62 18.30 -36.17
N MET A 51 22.23 19.57 -36.00
CA MET A 51 21.73 20.08 -34.72
C MET A 51 20.42 19.37 -34.31
N ALA A 52 19.51 19.16 -35.26
CA ALA A 52 18.26 18.45 -35.04
C ALA A 52 18.49 16.97 -34.68
N GLU A 53 19.36 16.25 -35.39
CA GLU A 53 19.73 14.86 -35.08
C GLU A 53 20.27 14.72 -33.66
N ARG A 54 21.16 15.63 -33.25
CA ARG A 54 21.72 15.65 -31.90
C ARG A 54 20.65 15.92 -30.84
N ALA A 55 19.73 16.85 -31.11
CA ALA A 55 18.62 17.14 -30.21
C ALA A 55 17.66 15.94 -30.08
N ILE A 56 17.36 15.24 -31.18
CA ILE A 56 16.57 13.99 -31.16
C ILE A 56 17.28 12.91 -30.34
N ALA A 57 18.59 12.74 -30.50
CA ALA A 57 19.36 11.76 -29.73
C ALA A 57 19.33 12.03 -28.22
N ASN A 58 19.21 13.30 -27.83
CA ASN A 58 19.05 13.72 -26.43
C ASN A 58 17.59 13.76 -25.95
N ALA A 59 16.63 13.26 -26.74
CA ALA A 59 15.19 13.36 -26.50
C ALA A 59 14.66 14.81 -26.34
N GLU A 60 15.39 15.80 -26.86
CA GLU A 60 14.99 17.21 -26.87
C GLU A 60 14.17 17.53 -28.12
N PHE A 61 13.06 16.80 -28.33
CA PHE A 61 12.29 16.85 -29.58
C PHE A 61 11.76 18.25 -29.93
N GLY A 62 11.41 19.07 -28.94
CA GLY A 62 11.00 20.47 -29.17
C GLY A 62 12.13 21.34 -29.75
N LYS A 63 13.37 21.16 -29.28
CA LYS A 63 14.54 21.86 -29.85
C LYS A 63 14.89 21.31 -31.23
N ALA A 64 14.74 20.00 -31.44
CA ALA A 64 14.95 19.39 -32.74
C ALA A 64 14.00 19.98 -33.80
N LEU A 65 12.71 20.11 -33.49
CA LEU A 65 11.73 20.73 -34.38
C LEU A 65 12.07 22.18 -34.69
N GLN A 66 12.53 22.95 -33.69
CA GLN A 66 12.97 24.33 -33.91
C GLN A 66 14.13 24.43 -34.91
N PHE A 67 15.14 23.53 -34.81
CA PHE A 67 16.22 23.48 -35.78
C PHE A 67 15.76 23.05 -37.16
N VAL A 68 14.84 22.08 -37.24
CA VAL A 68 14.27 21.62 -38.51
C VAL A 68 13.49 22.73 -39.21
N GLU A 69 12.62 23.43 -38.48
CA GLU A 69 11.86 24.57 -39.00
C GLU A 69 12.80 25.66 -39.55
N GLN A 70 13.86 26.01 -38.81
CA GLN A 70 14.86 26.98 -39.27
C GLN A 70 15.57 26.53 -40.56
N GLY A 71 15.86 25.22 -40.69
CA GLY A 71 16.43 24.65 -41.91
C GLY A 71 15.47 24.66 -43.10
N LEU A 72 14.19 24.33 -42.87
CA LEU A 72 13.15 24.28 -43.91
C LEU A 72 12.76 25.68 -44.42
N VAL A 73 12.93 26.73 -43.63
CA VAL A 73 12.80 28.12 -44.11
C VAL A 73 13.83 28.43 -45.20
N ILE A 74 15.03 27.82 -45.12
CA ILE A 74 16.11 28.03 -46.10
C ILE A 74 15.93 27.10 -47.30
N ASP A 75 15.62 25.83 -47.06
CA ASP A 75 15.35 24.83 -48.10
C ASP A 75 14.06 24.04 -47.78
N PRO A 76 12.90 24.47 -48.32
CA PRO A 76 11.61 23.87 -48.02
C PRO A 76 11.45 22.40 -48.45
N ASN A 77 12.24 21.94 -49.42
CA ASN A 77 12.11 20.60 -50.00
C ASN A 77 13.28 19.67 -49.61
N SER A 78 13.99 19.99 -48.54
CA SER A 78 15.05 19.14 -48.01
C SER A 78 14.49 17.81 -47.46
N ASP A 79 14.68 16.73 -48.20
CA ASP A 79 14.29 15.37 -47.80
C ASP A 79 14.86 14.97 -46.43
N SER A 80 16.11 15.39 -46.14
CA SER A 80 16.76 15.11 -44.85
C SER A 80 16.06 15.78 -43.67
N LEU A 81 15.65 17.04 -43.81
CA LEU A 81 15.00 17.80 -42.75
C LEU A 81 13.57 17.34 -42.54
N LEU A 82 12.83 17.01 -43.61
CA LEU A 82 11.48 16.47 -43.53
C LEU A 82 11.43 15.13 -42.79
N LYS A 83 12.40 14.23 -43.04
CA LYS A 83 12.53 12.96 -42.29
C LYS A 83 12.83 13.19 -40.80
N LEU A 84 13.66 14.18 -40.49
CA LEU A 84 13.96 14.55 -39.11
C LEU A 84 12.76 15.20 -38.42
N GLU A 85 11.95 15.96 -39.15
CA GLU A 85 10.69 16.51 -38.68
C GLU A 85 9.72 15.42 -38.24
N GLU A 86 9.52 14.42 -39.09
CA GLU A 86 8.66 13.26 -38.81
C GLU A 86 9.18 12.50 -37.58
N LYS A 87 10.48 12.20 -37.54
CA LYS A 87 11.11 11.50 -36.42
C LYS A 87 10.97 12.27 -35.10
N ALA A 88 11.14 13.60 -35.13
CA ALA A 88 10.99 14.44 -33.94
C ALA A 88 9.54 14.53 -33.47
N LYS A 89 8.57 14.64 -34.40
CA LYS A 89 7.13 14.62 -34.10
C LYS A 89 6.68 13.30 -33.49
N LEU A 90 7.12 12.17 -34.05
CA LEU A 90 6.84 10.83 -33.51
C LEU A 90 7.40 10.68 -32.09
N GLY A 91 8.66 11.03 -31.87
CA GLY A 91 9.26 10.95 -30.53
C GLY A 91 8.59 11.87 -29.50
N LEU A 92 8.09 13.04 -29.92
CA LEU A 92 7.29 13.91 -29.06
C LEU A 92 5.93 13.29 -28.72
N LEU A 93 5.26 12.66 -29.70
CA LEU A 93 3.99 11.97 -29.49
C LEU A 93 4.15 10.81 -28.50
N ASP A 94 5.21 10.01 -28.63
CA ASP A 94 5.51 8.91 -27.71
C ASP A 94 5.76 9.41 -26.27
N LEU A 95 6.45 10.55 -26.11
CA LEU A 95 6.62 11.17 -24.79
C LEU A 95 5.31 11.66 -24.19
N VAL A 96 4.43 12.26 -25.00
CA VAL A 96 3.12 12.76 -24.53
C VAL A 96 2.24 11.58 -24.12
N ASN A 97 2.11 10.57 -24.98
CA ASN A 97 1.36 9.35 -24.68
C ASN A 97 1.91 8.64 -23.43
N GLY A 98 3.23 8.52 -23.32
CA GLY A 98 3.86 7.92 -22.13
C GLY A 98 3.59 8.71 -20.84
N ARG A 99 3.51 10.05 -20.90
CA ARG A 99 3.16 10.89 -19.74
C ARG A 99 1.67 10.81 -19.40
N GLU A 100 0.79 10.70 -20.39
CA GLU A 100 -0.64 10.50 -20.18
C GLU A 100 -0.90 9.14 -19.54
N ASP A 101 -0.28 8.07 -20.04
CA ASP A 101 -0.37 6.72 -19.46
C ASP A 101 0.13 6.69 -18.01
N GLN A 102 1.25 7.34 -17.72
CA GLN A 102 1.77 7.46 -16.36
C GLN A 102 0.78 8.22 -15.46
N SER A 103 0.27 9.36 -15.94
CA SER A 103 -0.67 10.18 -15.18
C SER A 103 -1.97 9.42 -14.91
N GLN A 104 -2.50 8.68 -15.87
CA GLN A 104 -3.69 7.85 -15.71
C GLN A 104 -3.47 6.74 -14.68
N ARG A 105 -2.34 6.03 -14.74
CA ARG A 105 -2.02 4.99 -13.76
C ARG A 105 -1.88 5.55 -12.34
N GLU A 106 -1.24 6.71 -12.19
CA GLU A 106 -1.14 7.40 -10.90
C GLU A 106 -2.53 7.79 -10.37
N LEU A 107 -3.40 8.30 -11.24
CA LEU A 107 -4.79 8.64 -10.90
C LEU A 107 -5.60 7.41 -10.49
N GLU A 108 -5.50 6.30 -11.22
CA GLU A 108 -6.17 5.03 -10.90
C GLU A 108 -5.68 4.44 -9.56
N GLU A 109 -4.38 4.52 -9.28
CA GLU A 109 -3.80 4.09 -8.00
C GLU A 109 -4.31 4.94 -6.83
N VAL A 110 -4.36 6.27 -7.00
CA VAL A 110 -4.91 7.17 -5.98
C VAL A 110 -6.40 6.92 -5.76
N GLN A 111 -7.16 6.70 -6.83
CA GLN A 111 -8.60 6.42 -6.75
C GLN A 111 -8.87 5.11 -6.02
N SER A 112 -8.19 4.03 -6.42
CA SER A 112 -8.33 2.73 -5.76
C SER A 112 -7.94 2.77 -4.28
N ALA A 113 -6.86 3.47 -3.93
CA ALA A 113 -6.48 3.71 -2.53
C ALA A 113 -7.56 4.47 -1.75
N SER A 114 -8.14 5.52 -2.36
CA SER A 114 -9.22 6.30 -1.74
C SER A 114 -10.49 5.49 -1.52
N GLU A 115 -10.86 4.65 -2.48
CA GLU A 115 -12.03 3.78 -2.43
C GLU A 115 -11.86 2.69 -1.35
N ALA A 116 -10.71 2.02 -1.32
CA ALA A 116 -10.41 1.03 -0.29
C ALA A 116 -10.45 1.62 1.13
N ALA A 117 -9.94 2.85 1.30
CA ALA A 117 -9.99 3.56 2.57
C ALA A 117 -11.42 3.93 2.98
N GLN A 118 -12.27 4.31 2.02
CA GLN A 118 -13.68 4.60 2.29
C GLN A 118 -14.43 3.37 2.80
N TYR A 119 -14.30 2.23 2.12
CA TYR A 119 -14.92 0.98 2.59
C TYR A 119 -14.37 0.54 3.95
N HIS A 120 -13.07 0.72 4.19
CA HIS A 120 -12.46 0.43 5.49
C HIS A 120 -13.09 1.26 6.62
N LEU A 121 -13.29 2.56 6.40
CA LEU A 121 -13.94 3.44 7.36
C LEU A 121 -15.40 3.04 7.62
N GLN A 122 -16.14 2.64 6.58
CA GLN A 122 -17.52 2.15 6.72
C GLN A 122 -17.57 0.86 7.56
N ALA A 123 -16.67 -0.09 7.31
CA ALA A 123 -16.56 -1.30 8.12
C ALA A 123 -16.16 -0.99 9.58
N GLN A 124 -15.23 -0.06 9.79
CA GLN A 124 -14.78 0.35 11.11
C GLN A 124 -15.90 1.02 11.91
N PHE A 125 -16.74 1.83 11.25
CA PHE A 125 -17.89 2.46 11.88
C PHE A 125 -18.85 1.40 12.46
N ILE A 126 -19.16 0.36 11.70
CA ILE A 126 -20.05 -0.73 12.14
C ILE A 126 -19.41 -1.54 13.29
N LEU A 127 -18.08 -1.75 13.25
CA LEU A 127 -17.39 -2.39 14.38
C LEU A 127 -17.49 -1.54 15.66
N ASN A 128 -17.28 -0.22 15.54
CA ASN A 128 -17.40 0.68 16.67
C ASN A 128 -18.83 0.68 17.24
N GLU A 129 -19.84 0.63 16.37
CA GLU A 129 -21.25 0.49 16.74
C GLU A 129 -21.49 -0.83 17.49
N LEU A 130 -20.97 -1.96 16.98
CA LEU A 130 -21.04 -3.26 17.64
C LEU A 130 -20.46 -3.19 19.06
N GLN A 131 -19.25 -2.63 19.19
CA GLN A 131 -18.55 -2.53 20.46
C GLN A 131 -19.27 -1.61 21.46
N ALA A 132 -19.84 -0.49 20.97
CA ALA A 132 -20.65 0.40 21.78
C ALA A 132 -21.92 -0.29 22.28
N ASN A 133 -22.62 -0.99 21.39
CA ASN A 133 -23.84 -1.73 21.73
C ASN A 133 -23.56 -2.83 22.77
N VAL A 134 -22.45 -3.55 22.64
CA VAL A 134 -22.04 -4.56 23.63
C VAL A 134 -21.75 -3.95 25.00
N LYS A 135 -21.17 -2.74 25.06
CA LYS A 135 -20.94 -2.03 26.33
C LYS A 135 -22.23 -1.57 27.00
N VAL A 136 -23.20 -1.10 26.22
CA VAL A 136 -24.46 -0.54 26.74
C VAL A 136 -25.47 -1.62 27.10
N TYR A 137 -25.69 -2.59 26.22
CA TYR A 137 -26.74 -3.61 26.36
C TYR A 137 -26.21 -4.97 26.85
N GLY A 138 -24.90 -5.10 27.06
CA GLY A 138 -24.23 -6.37 27.35
C GLY A 138 -24.31 -7.33 26.15
N SER A 139 -24.06 -8.62 26.39
CA SER A 139 -24.11 -9.65 25.34
C SER A 139 -25.53 -10.04 24.89
N ASN A 140 -26.55 -9.34 25.39
CA ASN A 140 -27.96 -9.55 25.11
C ASN A 140 -28.52 -8.37 24.29
N SER A 141 -27.87 -8.04 23.17
CA SER A 141 -28.35 -7.05 22.19
C SER A 141 -29.72 -7.37 21.57
N ALA A 142 -30.30 -8.53 21.91
CA ALA A 142 -31.69 -8.89 21.61
C ALA A 142 -32.74 -8.22 22.52
N LEU A 143 -32.33 -7.34 23.46
CA LEU A 143 -33.27 -6.52 24.22
C LEU A 143 -33.91 -5.45 23.32
N THR A 144 -35.23 -5.36 23.40
CA THR A 144 -36.08 -4.46 22.62
C THR A 144 -35.61 -3.01 22.69
N GLY A 145 -35.10 -2.47 21.57
CA GLY A 145 -34.76 -1.05 21.40
C GLY A 145 -33.44 -0.74 20.69
N ALA A 146 -32.50 -1.71 20.61
CA ALA A 146 -31.24 -1.52 19.91
C ALA A 146 -31.33 -2.02 18.45
N THR A 147 -30.87 -1.21 17.49
CA THR A 147 -30.59 -1.71 16.13
C THR A 147 -29.30 -2.52 16.17
N PRO A 148 -29.33 -3.83 15.86
CA PRO A 148 -28.11 -4.63 15.87
C PRO A 148 -27.17 -4.16 14.75
N ALA A 149 -25.88 -4.04 15.07
CA ALA A 149 -24.85 -3.69 14.10
C ALA A 149 -24.84 -4.71 12.95
N ASN A 150 -24.85 -4.24 11.70
CA ASN A 150 -24.94 -5.11 10.53
C ASN A 150 -23.56 -5.66 10.14
N ILE A 151 -23.16 -6.75 10.80
CA ILE A 151 -21.82 -7.34 10.62
C ILE A 151 -21.64 -7.91 9.20
N ASP A 152 -22.71 -8.42 8.58
CA ASP A 152 -22.63 -8.94 7.21
C ASP A 152 -22.30 -7.84 6.20
N LEU A 153 -22.87 -6.63 6.41
CA LEU A 153 -22.52 -5.46 5.62
C LEU A 153 -21.08 -4.98 5.88
N ALA A 154 -20.64 -4.99 7.14
CA ALA A 154 -19.25 -4.65 7.48
C ALA A 154 -18.23 -5.60 6.83
N LEU A 155 -18.56 -6.90 6.76
CA LEU A 155 -17.74 -7.89 6.06
C LEU A 155 -17.70 -7.63 4.55
N GLN A 156 -18.81 -7.24 3.93
CA GLN A 156 -18.81 -6.85 2.51
C GLN A 156 -17.91 -5.64 2.26
N TYR A 157 -17.99 -4.60 3.10
CA TYR A 157 -17.13 -3.43 2.96
C TYR A 157 -15.65 -3.79 3.10
N ILE A 158 -15.27 -4.55 4.15
CA ILE A 158 -13.85 -4.88 4.33
C ILE A 158 -13.34 -5.85 3.24
N ASP A 159 -14.22 -6.68 2.68
CA ASP A 159 -13.88 -7.54 1.54
C ASP A 159 -13.58 -6.70 0.29
N ARG A 160 -14.34 -5.62 0.03
CA ARG A 160 -14.01 -4.67 -1.06
C ARG A 160 -12.66 -4.00 -0.86
N SER A 161 -12.32 -3.59 0.35
CA SER A 161 -10.98 -3.05 0.65
C SER A 161 -9.88 -4.09 0.40
N LEU A 162 -10.14 -5.37 0.71
CA LEU A 162 -9.19 -6.47 0.52
C LEU A 162 -9.11 -6.98 -0.93
N GLU A 163 -10.14 -6.78 -1.75
CA GLU A 163 -10.07 -7.00 -3.20
C GLU A 163 -9.08 -6.03 -3.86
N LEU A 164 -9.06 -4.78 -3.39
CA LEU A 164 -8.14 -3.74 -3.87
C LEU A 164 -6.73 -3.89 -3.27
N PHE A 165 -6.63 -4.16 -1.96
CA PHE A 165 -5.35 -4.32 -1.25
C PHE A 165 -5.32 -5.60 -0.38
N PRO A 166 -5.03 -6.78 -0.96
CA PRO A 166 -5.14 -8.09 -0.28
C PRO A 166 -4.16 -8.32 0.88
N GLU A 167 -3.09 -7.53 0.92
CA GLU A 167 -2.00 -7.64 1.89
C GLU A 167 -1.97 -6.46 2.87
N SER A 168 -3.03 -5.65 2.93
CA SER A 168 -3.12 -4.58 3.91
C SER A 168 -3.29 -5.16 5.33
N PRO A 169 -2.32 -4.97 6.24
CA PRO A 169 -2.40 -5.51 7.60
C PRO A 169 -3.55 -4.89 8.39
N ALA A 170 -3.87 -3.61 8.14
CA ALA A 170 -5.00 -2.92 8.77
C ALA A 170 -6.34 -3.55 8.37
N TYR A 171 -6.51 -3.91 7.09
CA TYR A 171 -7.76 -4.49 6.59
C TYR A 171 -7.95 -5.93 7.07
N LEU A 172 -6.87 -6.72 7.07
CA LEU A 172 -6.85 -8.07 7.65
C LEU A 172 -7.20 -8.04 9.15
N ASN A 173 -6.64 -7.09 9.90
CA ASN A 173 -6.95 -6.90 11.31
C ASN A 173 -8.42 -6.56 11.54
N LEU A 174 -8.98 -5.61 10.78
CA LEU A 174 -10.39 -5.24 10.92
C LEU A 174 -11.33 -6.40 10.58
N LYS A 175 -11.07 -7.14 9.50
CA LYS A 175 -11.86 -8.33 9.14
C LYS A 175 -11.81 -9.39 10.24
N ALA A 176 -10.64 -9.60 10.84
CA ALA A 176 -10.50 -10.52 11.97
C ALA A 176 -11.32 -10.09 13.19
N LEU A 177 -11.33 -8.80 13.53
CA LEU A 177 -12.14 -8.27 14.63
C LEU A 177 -13.64 -8.45 14.36
N LEU A 178 -14.11 -8.15 13.15
CA LEU A 178 -15.50 -8.38 12.74
C LEU A 178 -15.92 -9.85 12.85
N LEU A 179 -15.05 -10.77 12.44
CA LEU A 179 -15.30 -12.21 12.54
C LEU A 179 -15.30 -12.69 14.00
N MET A 180 -14.37 -12.19 14.81
CA MET A 180 -14.21 -12.59 16.20
C MET A 180 -15.33 -12.04 17.09
N GLU A 181 -15.66 -10.76 16.97
CA GLU A 181 -16.64 -10.06 17.81
C GLU A 181 -18.07 -10.22 17.30
N GLY A 182 -18.27 -10.20 15.97
CA GLY A 182 -19.60 -10.20 15.36
C GLY A 182 -20.15 -11.58 15.01
N LYS A 183 -19.29 -12.52 14.56
CA LYS A 183 -19.72 -13.87 14.13
C LYS A 183 -19.21 -15.00 15.03
N GLY A 184 -18.29 -14.73 15.96
CA GLY A 184 -17.66 -15.74 16.79
C GLY A 184 -16.76 -16.72 16.03
N ARG A 185 -16.39 -16.42 14.78
CA ARG A 185 -15.53 -17.25 13.91
C ARG A 185 -14.06 -17.03 14.25
N ARG A 186 -13.67 -17.48 15.45
CA ARG A 186 -12.35 -17.20 16.03
C ARG A 186 -11.19 -17.84 15.29
N ASP A 187 -11.38 -19.03 14.73
CA ASP A 187 -10.33 -19.74 13.99
C ASP A 187 -9.91 -18.96 12.74
N GLU A 188 -10.89 -18.50 11.96
CA GLU A 188 -10.66 -17.66 10.79
C GLU A 188 -10.06 -16.31 11.15
N ALA A 189 -10.56 -15.67 12.22
CA ALA A 189 -9.98 -14.44 12.72
C ALA A 189 -8.51 -14.62 13.13
N THR A 190 -8.16 -15.75 13.73
CA THR A 190 -6.78 -16.06 14.13
C THR A 190 -5.88 -16.20 12.91
N ALA A 191 -6.32 -16.92 11.87
CA ALA A 191 -5.56 -17.06 10.62
C ALA A 191 -5.31 -15.69 9.95
N LEU A 192 -6.31 -14.81 9.93
CA LEU A 192 -6.15 -13.45 9.40
C LEU A 192 -5.20 -12.59 10.23
N LEU A 193 -5.26 -12.69 11.56
CA LEU A 193 -4.35 -11.97 12.46
C LEU A 193 -2.91 -12.49 12.37
N GLU A 194 -2.71 -13.79 12.15
CA GLU A 194 -1.39 -14.36 11.87
C GLU A 194 -0.82 -13.80 10.57
N LYS A 195 -1.64 -13.76 9.50
CA LYS A 195 -1.24 -13.13 8.24
C LYS A 195 -0.88 -11.65 8.46
N ALA A 196 -1.74 -10.89 9.13
CA ALA A 196 -1.51 -9.47 9.42
C ALA A 196 -0.23 -9.23 10.25
N ALA A 197 0.02 -10.08 11.26
CA ALA A 197 1.22 -10.02 12.10
C ALA A 197 2.50 -10.40 11.35
N SER A 198 2.41 -11.29 10.35
CA SER A 198 3.56 -11.62 9.50
C SER A 198 3.97 -10.44 8.59
N ILE A 199 2.99 -9.65 8.14
CA ILE A 199 3.21 -8.48 7.28
C ILE A 199 3.71 -7.29 8.11
N ASN A 200 3.09 -7.03 9.27
CA ASN A 200 3.50 -5.95 10.16
C ASN A 200 3.72 -6.44 11.62
N PRO A 201 4.90 -7.01 11.92
CA PRO A 201 5.18 -7.60 13.23
C PRO A 201 5.24 -6.60 14.39
N ARG A 202 5.48 -5.31 14.10
CA ARG A 202 5.66 -4.25 15.11
C ARG A 202 4.36 -3.57 15.51
N ASP A 203 3.26 -3.88 14.84
CA ASP A 203 1.96 -3.30 15.17
C ASP A 203 1.43 -3.86 16.50
N ILE A 204 1.40 -3.01 17.51
CA ILE A 204 0.98 -3.37 18.87
C ILE A 204 -0.48 -3.83 18.89
N ASN A 205 -1.36 -3.23 18.08
CA ASN A 205 -2.77 -3.58 18.05
C ASN A 205 -2.96 -4.97 17.45
N ILE A 206 -2.28 -5.27 16.34
CA ILE A 206 -2.35 -6.59 15.70
C ILE A 206 -1.79 -7.66 16.63
N GLN A 207 -0.65 -7.41 17.29
CA GLN A 207 -0.07 -8.37 18.24
C GLN A 207 -0.97 -8.61 19.45
N ASN A 208 -1.59 -7.56 19.97
CA ASN A 208 -2.56 -7.67 21.07
C ASN A 208 -3.79 -8.46 20.64
N ASN A 209 -4.36 -8.16 19.46
CA ASN A 209 -5.51 -8.87 18.92
C ASN A 209 -5.19 -10.34 18.64
N LEU A 210 -4.00 -10.63 18.08
CA LEU A 210 -3.52 -11.98 17.85
C LEU A 210 -3.34 -12.75 19.16
N LYS A 211 -2.77 -12.12 20.19
CA LYS A 211 -2.66 -12.71 21.53
C LYS A 211 -4.04 -12.98 22.12
N VAL A 212 -4.98 -12.06 21.97
CA VAL A 212 -6.36 -12.25 22.41
C VAL A 212 -7.00 -13.41 21.65
N ALA A 213 -6.88 -13.49 20.33
CA ALA A 213 -7.42 -14.57 19.51
C ALA A 213 -6.81 -15.94 19.84
N LYS A 214 -5.48 -16.01 19.98
CA LYS A 214 -4.71 -17.21 20.33
C LYS A 214 -4.84 -17.63 21.80
N SER A 215 -5.23 -16.73 22.69
CA SER A 215 -5.41 -17.09 24.09
C SER A 215 -6.49 -18.17 24.16
N THR A 216 -6.04 -19.40 24.45
CA THR A 216 -6.84 -20.62 24.63
C THR A 216 -7.56 -20.54 25.96
N SER A 217 -8.37 -19.50 26.12
CA SER A 217 -9.22 -19.26 27.26
C SER A 217 -10.50 -20.11 27.15
N ASP A 218 -10.47 -21.22 26.40
CA ASP A 218 -11.64 -22.07 26.17
C ASP A 218 -11.90 -23.00 27.36
N CYS A 219 -13.08 -22.88 27.94
CA CYS A 219 -13.60 -23.85 28.88
C CYS A 219 -14.17 -25.04 28.11
N PHE A 220 -13.33 -25.98 27.67
CA PHE A 220 -13.71 -27.14 26.84
C PHE A 220 -14.99 -27.88 27.29
N ILE A 221 -15.11 -28.18 28.58
CA ILE A 221 -16.31 -28.85 29.13
C ILE A 221 -17.53 -27.93 29.09
N ALA A 222 -17.36 -26.65 29.39
CA ALA A 222 -18.46 -25.69 29.39
C ALA A 222 -18.95 -25.42 27.96
N THR A 223 -18.04 -25.21 27.01
CA THR A 223 -18.36 -25.09 25.58
C THR A 223 -19.08 -26.33 25.06
N ALA A 224 -18.65 -27.54 25.46
CA ALA A 224 -19.31 -28.78 25.07
C ALA A 224 -20.73 -28.94 25.67
N ALA A 225 -20.96 -28.40 26.87
CA ALA A 225 -22.23 -28.48 27.58
C ALA A 225 -23.27 -27.44 27.09
N PHE A 226 -22.81 -26.21 26.83
CA PHE A 226 -23.66 -25.07 26.44
C PHE A 226 -23.70 -24.84 24.92
N GLY A 227 -22.87 -25.55 24.15
CA GLY A 227 -22.91 -25.57 22.68
C GLY A 227 -22.27 -24.37 21.99
N SER A 228 -21.87 -23.34 22.74
CA SER A 228 -21.18 -22.16 22.20
C SER A 228 -20.11 -21.66 23.15
N PRO A 229 -18.90 -21.31 22.67
CA PRO A 229 -17.87 -20.67 23.49
C PRO A 229 -18.25 -19.24 23.91
N LEU A 230 -19.28 -18.68 23.28
CA LEU A 230 -19.87 -17.37 23.58
C LEU A 230 -21.17 -17.48 24.40
N ALA A 231 -21.51 -18.66 24.93
CA ALA A 231 -22.62 -18.77 25.86
C ALA A 231 -22.34 -17.92 27.13
N ARG A 232 -23.40 -17.34 27.72
CA ARG A 232 -23.29 -16.46 28.90
C ARG A 232 -22.58 -17.17 30.06
N GLU A 233 -22.95 -18.41 30.29
CA GLU A 233 -22.42 -19.31 31.32
C GLU A 233 -20.93 -19.58 31.11
N VAL A 234 -20.51 -19.77 29.85
CA VAL A 234 -19.11 -20.00 29.48
C VAL A 234 -18.29 -18.74 29.75
N ARG A 235 -18.82 -17.55 29.48
CA ARG A 235 -18.13 -16.28 29.80
C ARG A 235 -17.90 -16.09 31.30
N PHE A 236 -18.89 -16.38 32.15
CA PHE A 236 -18.72 -16.27 33.61
C PHE A 236 -17.64 -17.23 34.13
N LEU A 237 -17.64 -18.47 33.66
CA LEU A 237 -16.61 -19.45 34.04
C LEU A 237 -15.22 -19.04 33.56
N ARG A 238 -15.11 -18.40 32.40
CA ARG A 238 -13.85 -17.86 31.86
C ARG A 238 -13.34 -16.68 32.68
N SER A 239 -14.19 -15.70 32.99
CA SER A 239 -13.83 -14.54 33.82
C SER A 239 -13.40 -15.00 35.23
N TRP A 240 -14.14 -15.91 35.86
CA TRP A 240 -13.75 -16.47 37.16
C TRP A 240 -12.40 -17.21 37.10
N ARG A 241 -12.13 -17.97 36.03
CA ARG A 241 -10.81 -18.58 35.81
C ARG A 241 -9.71 -17.51 35.75
N ASP A 242 -9.92 -16.49 34.93
CA ASP A 242 -8.88 -15.51 34.61
C ASP A 242 -8.62 -14.56 35.78
N GLU A 243 -9.66 -14.15 36.51
CA GLU A 243 -9.56 -13.16 37.59
C GLU A 243 -9.27 -13.79 38.96
N THR A 244 -9.80 -14.99 39.22
CA THR A 244 -9.66 -15.64 40.54
C THR A 244 -8.63 -16.76 40.56
N LEU A 245 -8.71 -17.71 39.61
CA LEU A 245 -7.83 -18.90 39.60
C LEU A 245 -6.41 -18.58 39.13
N MET A 246 -6.26 -17.78 38.07
CA MET A 246 -4.93 -17.50 37.50
C MET A 246 -4.07 -16.59 38.41
N THR A 247 -4.71 -15.84 39.31
CA THR A 247 -4.05 -14.96 40.29
C THR A 247 -3.30 -15.74 41.38
N ARG A 248 -3.70 -16.99 41.66
CA ARG A 248 -3.10 -17.82 42.74
C ARG A 248 -2.32 -19.02 42.17
N ALA A 249 -1.22 -19.40 42.84
CA ALA A 249 -0.39 -20.52 42.39
C ALA A 249 -1.15 -21.87 42.30
N HIS A 250 -2.04 -22.14 43.27
CA HIS A 250 -2.89 -23.33 43.25
C HIS A 250 -3.93 -23.29 42.13
N GLY A 251 -4.51 -22.12 41.86
CA GLY A 251 -5.49 -21.99 40.78
C GLY A 251 -4.86 -22.21 39.40
N ARG A 252 -3.62 -21.76 39.17
CA ARG A 252 -2.85 -22.11 37.96
C ARG A 252 -2.64 -23.63 37.80
N CYS A 253 -2.45 -24.37 38.89
CA CYS A 253 -2.32 -25.83 38.85
C CYS A 253 -3.66 -26.51 38.46
N ILE A 254 -4.76 -26.08 39.09
CA ILE A 254 -6.12 -26.56 38.77
C ILE A 254 -6.44 -26.32 37.29
N VAL A 255 -6.13 -25.13 36.79
CA VAL A 255 -6.34 -24.77 35.39
C VAL A 255 -5.51 -25.65 34.46
N LYS A 256 -4.23 -25.91 34.76
CA LYS A 256 -3.40 -26.83 33.96
C LYS A 256 -3.98 -28.25 33.93
N LEU A 257 -4.41 -28.77 35.09
CA LEU A 257 -5.02 -30.09 35.17
C LEU A 257 -6.34 -30.16 34.38
N TYR A 258 -7.15 -29.09 34.48
CA TYR A 258 -8.36 -28.95 33.67
C TYR A 258 -8.04 -28.99 32.17
N TYR A 259 -7.07 -28.22 31.70
CA TYR A 259 -6.68 -28.21 30.28
C TYR A 259 -6.10 -29.53 29.79
N TYR A 260 -5.47 -30.30 30.69
CA TYR A 260 -4.95 -31.62 30.37
C TYR A 260 -6.07 -32.69 30.25
N LEU A 261 -7.04 -32.69 31.17
CA LEU A 261 -8.08 -33.72 31.23
C LEU A 261 -9.35 -33.39 30.42
N SER A 262 -9.64 -32.10 30.22
CA SER A 262 -10.90 -31.66 29.62
C SER A 262 -11.09 -32.00 28.13
N PRO A 263 -10.07 -32.03 27.24
CA PRO A 263 -10.30 -32.29 25.82
C PRO A 263 -10.97 -33.64 25.49
N PRO A 264 -10.56 -34.80 26.06
CA PRO A 264 -11.25 -36.07 25.80
C PRO A 264 -12.67 -36.09 26.40
N LEU A 265 -12.86 -35.51 27.59
CA LEU A 265 -14.17 -35.43 28.24
C LEU A 265 -15.14 -34.53 27.46
N ALA A 266 -14.68 -33.39 26.96
CA ALA A 266 -15.48 -32.49 26.15
C ALA A 266 -15.96 -33.15 24.85
N ARG A 267 -15.10 -33.96 24.20
CA ARG A 267 -15.48 -34.76 23.02
C ARG A 267 -16.53 -35.82 23.33
N PHE A 268 -16.52 -36.40 24.53
CA PHE A 268 -17.55 -37.34 24.96
C PHE A 268 -18.88 -36.65 25.23
N ILE A 269 -18.85 -35.52 25.94
CA ILE A 269 -20.03 -34.72 26.29
C ILE A 269 -20.70 -34.14 25.03
N SER A 270 -19.92 -33.67 24.06
CA SER A 270 -20.45 -33.06 22.85
C SER A 270 -21.17 -34.05 21.92
N ARG A 271 -21.00 -35.36 22.09
CA ARG A 271 -21.64 -36.38 21.25
C ARG A 271 -23.05 -36.79 21.69
N ARG A 272 -23.45 -36.51 22.94
CA ARG A 272 -24.71 -37.01 23.52
C ARG A 272 -25.47 -35.91 24.25
N GLU A 273 -26.73 -35.70 23.88
CA GLU A 273 -27.57 -34.67 24.52
C GLU A 273 -27.87 -34.96 26.00
N SER A 274 -27.93 -36.23 26.39
CA SER A 274 -28.03 -36.63 27.80
C SER A 274 -26.79 -36.21 28.60
N SER A 275 -25.58 -36.40 28.05
CA SER A 275 -24.33 -35.97 28.68
C SER A 275 -24.21 -34.45 28.78
N ARG A 276 -24.68 -33.70 27.76
CA ARG A 276 -24.77 -32.24 27.84
C ARG A 276 -25.70 -31.77 28.94
N ARG A 277 -26.87 -32.41 29.12
CA ARG A 277 -27.80 -32.10 30.20
C ARG A 277 -27.17 -32.32 31.58
N VAL A 278 -26.47 -33.44 31.77
CA VAL A 278 -25.75 -33.73 33.02
C VAL A 278 -24.65 -32.70 33.26
N ALA A 279 -23.86 -32.37 32.25
CA ALA A 279 -22.81 -31.35 32.37
C ALA A 279 -23.38 -29.96 32.71
N ARG A 280 -24.49 -29.55 32.08
CA ARG A 280 -25.19 -28.30 32.43
C ARG A 280 -25.70 -28.33 33.87
N TRP A 281 -26.28 -29.44 34.31
CA TRP A 281 -26.77 -29.58 35.68
C TRP A 281 -25.64 -29.47 36.72
N LEU A 282 -24.49 -30.09 36.45
CA LEU A 282 -23.30 -29.99 37.32
C LEU A 282 -22.67 -28.60 37.34
N LEU A 283 -22.69 -27.88 36.21
CA LEU A 283 -22.07 -26.55 36.10
C LEU A 283 -22.96 -25.43 36.67
N ARG A 284 -24.30 -25.59 36.66
CA ARG A 284 -25.25 -24.60 37.17
C ARG A 284 -24.98 -24.09 38.59
N PRO A 285 -24.81 -24.94 39.63
CA PRO A 285 -24.58 -24.43 40.98
C PRO A 285 -23.28 -23.62 41.10
N LEU A 286 -22.25 -23.97 40.33
CA LEU A 286 -21.01 -23.20 40.27
C LEU A 286 -21.22 -21.85 39.58
N ILE A 287 -21.98 -21.81 38.49
CA ILE A 287 -22.30 -20.56 37.77
C ILE A 287 -23.14 -19.64 38.68
N ASP A 288 -24.16 -20.17 39.34
CA ASP A 288 -25.02 -19.38 40.24
C ASP A 288 -24.24 -18.82 41.44
N PHE A 289 -23.19 -19.52 41.89
CA PHE A 289 -22.26 -19.01 42.90
C PHE A 289 -21.37 -17.89 42.39
N ILE A 290 -20.89 -17.97 41.14
CA ILE A 290 -20.01 -16.96 40.53
C ILE A 290 -20.77 -15.68 40.16
N VAL A 291 -22.05 -15.80 39.81
CA VAL A 291 -22.89 -14.67 39.38
C VAL A 291 -23.45 -13.86 40.55
N LYS A 292 -23.44 -14.43 41.77
CA LYS A 292 -23.83 -13.75 43.02
C LYS A 292 -22.75 -12.80 43.52
#